data_AF-A0A1D1VWU9-F1
#
_entry.id   AF-A0A1D1VWU9-F1
#
_cell.length_a   1.000
_cell.length_b   1.000
_cell.length_c   1.000
_cell.angle_alpha   90.00
_cell.angle_beta   90.00
_cell.angle_gamma   90.00
#
_symmetry.space_group_name_H-M   'P 1'
#
loop_
_entity.id
_entity.type
_entity.pdbx_description
1 polymer ?
#
loop_
_entity_poly.entity_id
_entity_poly.type
_entity_poly.pdbx_seq_one_letter_code
_entity_poly.pdbx_strand_id
1 'polypeptide(L)'
;MNSINGNGSRIGSLPDGDKPKQNGYYGSYKTNGSTGRGSAEDAKMPNGTTHPDVDDSVGDSATENDLARRMMELTVEDDDQDFFKSSKAEHACCYCGLSDPSAVACCVCCKKWFCNGRGLIQGSHIVHHMVRAKHFEIQLHKDGPLGDTSLECYNCGNKNSLVLGFIPAKSESLVVLLCRSPCANAANLKDSNWGDASLWKAVIENRQFAKWMLRVRNYSISLS
;
A
#
# COMPACT_ATOMS: atom_id res chain seq x y z
N MET A 1 15.62 -0.53 68.39
CA MET A 1 15.40 -0.48 66.93
C MET A 1 14.03 0.12 66.70
N ASN A 2 13.91 1.07 65.77
CA ASN A 2 12.94 2.16 65.91
C ASN A 2 11.55 1.89 65.30
N SER A 3 10.59 2.38 66.06
CA SER A 3 9.19 2.72 65.81
C SER A 3 8.83 3.44 64.49
N ILE A 4 7.51 3.42 64.21
CA ILE A 4 6.64 4.42 63.52
C ILE A 4 6.05 4.01 62.15
N ASN A 5 4.70 3.91 62.16
CA ASN A 5 3.65 4.34 61.20
C ASN A 5 4.08 4.76 59.77
N GLY A 6 3.29 4.56 58.70
CA GLY A 6 1.87 4.26 58.54
C GLY A 6 1.30 4.97 57.29
N ASN A 7 0.02 4.74 56.96
CA ASN A 7 -0.78 5.40 55.89
C ASN A 7 -0.47 5.10 54.40
N GLY A 8 -1.37 4.33 53.78
CA GLY A 8 -2.46 4.96 53.01
C GLY A 8 -2.21 5.32 51.54
N SER A 9 -2.46 4.36 50.64
CA SER A 9 -2.63 4.61 49.20
C SER A 9 -3.84 5.51 48.92
N ARG A 10 -3.63 6.82 48.77
CA ARG A 10 -4.65 7.75 48.25
C ARG A 10 -4.71 7.69 46.73
N ILE A 11 -5.67 6.92 46.24
CA ILE A 11 -6.33 7.17 44.96
C ILE A 11 -7.01 8.55 45.02
N GLY A 12 -6.65 9.44 44.10
CA GLY A 12 -7.22 10.79 43.95
C GLY A 12 -7.81 10.97 42.56
N SER A 13 -9.07 11.38 42.49
CA SER A 13 -9.85 11.47 41.25
C SER A 13 -10.13 12.93 40.86
N LEU A 14 -10.37 13.14 39.55
CA LEU A 14 -11.14 14.26 38.95
C LEU A 14 -10.46 15.66 38.96
N PRO A 15 -10.86 16.61 38.08
CA PRO A 15 -12.14 16.67 37.36
C PRO A 15 -12.11 16.72 35.82
N ASP A 16 -13.28 16.43 35.25
CA ASP A 16 -13.68 16.77 33.88
C ASP A 16 -13.64 18.29 33.60
N GLY A 17 -13.39 18.67 32.34
CA GLY A 17 -13.31 20.08 31.92
C GLY A 17 -13.42 20.28 30.40
N ASP A 18 -14.66 20.46 29.95
CA ASP A 18 -15.13 21.11 28.71
C ASP A 18 -14.57 20.81 27.30
N LYS A 19 -15.52 20.46 26.41
CA LYS A 19 -15.36 20.37 24.96
C LYS A 19 -15.66 21.71 24.28
N PRO A 20 -14.82 22.18 23.33
CA PRO A 20 -15.27 23.14 22.32
C PRO A 20 -16.16 22.46 21.27
N LYS A 21 -17.26 23.10 20.89
CA LYS A 21 -18.17 22.65 19.81
C LYS A 21 -17.72 23.17 18.44
N GLN A 22 -17.91 22.34 17.41
CA GLN A 22 -18.26 22.68 16.01
C GLN A 22 -17.61 23.91 15.33
N ASN A 23 -16.73 23.63 14.35
CA ASN A 23 -16.97 23.94 12.93
C ASN A 23 -15.91 23.20 12.09
N GLY A 24 -16.19 22.63 10.91
CA GLY A 24 -17.38 22.78 10.09
C GLY A 24 -17.10 23.52 8.78
N TYR A 25 -16.08 23.14 7.99
CA TYR A 25 -16.02 23.42 6.55
C TYR A 25 -14.95 22.53 5.88
N TYR A 26 -15.38 21.56 5.06
CA TYR A 26 -14.49 20.80 4.17
C TYR A 26 -14.58 21.44 2.78
N GLY A 27 -13.45 21.89 2.23
CA GLY A 27 -13.43 22.61 0.95
C GLY A 27 -13.66 21.70 -0.25
N SER A 28 -14.79 21.87 -0.95
CA SER A 28 -15.12 21.11 -2.16
C SER A 28 -14.20 21.46 -3.33
N TYR A 29 -13.45 20.46 -3.82
CA TYR A 29 -12.79 20.51 -5.11
C TYR A 29 -13.84 20.38 -6.23
N LYS A 30 -13.90 21.37 -7.12
CA LYS A 30 -14.87 21.42 -8.22
C LYS A 30 -14.54 20.40 -9.30
N THR A 31 -15.48 19.51 -9.60
CA THR A 31 -15.47 18.66 -10.80
C THR A 31 -16.20 19.38 -11.93
N ASN A 32 -15.52 19.67 -13.04
CA ASN A 32 -16.18 20.26 -14.22
C ASN A 32 -16.86 19.17 -15.05
N GLY A 33 -18.13 19.38 -15.40
CA GLY A 33 -18.87 18.46 -16.27
C GLY A 33 -20.05 19.11 -17.00
N SER A 34 -19.98 19.05 -18.34
CA SER A 34 -21.08 18.93 -19.32
C SER A 34 -21.91 20.14 -19.81
N THR A 35 -22.36 20.01 -21.09
CA THR A 35 -23.34 20.81 -21.88
C THR A 35 -22.88 22.19 -22.39
N GLY A 36 -23.07 22.66 -23.64
CA GLY A 36 -23.64 22.14 -24.92
C GLY A 36 -23.23 23.10 -26.09
N ARG A 37 -23.88 23.28 -27.27
CA ARG A 37 -25.02 22.66 -28.00
C ARG A 37 -25.14 23.28 -29.44
N GLY A 38 -25.38 22.48 -30.50
CA GLY A 38 -25.72 22.95 -31.89
C GLY A 38 -24.54 22.95 -32.90
N SER A 39 -24.72 22.83 -34.22
CA SER A 39 -25.92 22.63 -35.06
C SER A 39 -25.59 21.89 -36.38
N ALA A 40 -26.64 21.39 -37.04
CA ALA A 40 -26.72 20.57 -38.24
C ALA A 40 -26.36 21.24 -39.59
N GLU A 41 -26.01 20.43 -40.60
CA GLU A 41 -26.43 20.58 -42.01
C GLU A 41 -26.19 19.31 -42.86
N ASP A 42 -26.87 19.21 -44.02
CA ASP A 42 -27.21 17.98 -44.76
C ASP A 42 -26.24 17.54 -45.88
N ALA A 43 -26.23 16.23 -46.20
CA ALA A 43 -25.89 15.70 -47.53
C ALA A 43 -26.57 14.33 -47.79
N LYS A 44 -26.89 14.01 -49.06
CA LYS A 44 -27.96 13.06 -49.44
C LYS A 44 -27.59 12.11 -50.60
N MET A 45 -27.54 10.78 -50.32
CA MET A 45 -27.87 9.64 -51.22
C MET A 45 -27.04 9.44 -52.53
N PRO A 46 -27.19 8.36 -53.37
CA PRO A 46 -27.85 7.03 -53.21
C PRO A 46 -27.07 5.76 -53.73
N ASN A 47 -27.62 4.57 -53.41
CA ASN A 47 -27.78 3.31 -54.20
C ASN A 47 -26.65 2.34 -54.68
N GLY A 48 -26.94 1.04 -54.45
CA GLY A 48 -26.71 -0.10 -55.38
C GLY A 48 -25.51 -1.03 -55.09
N THR A 49 -25.50 -2.35 -55.35
CA THR A 49 -26.51 -3.32 -55.89
C THR A 49 -26.05 -4.78 -55.63
N THR A 50 -26.97 -5.75 -55.43
CA THR A 50 -26.88 -7.24 -55.61
C THR A 50 -25.79 -8.12 -54.92
N HIS A 51 -26.25 -9.11 -54.12
CA HIS A 51 -26.22 -10.59 -54.31
C HIS A 51 -24.98 -11.29 -54.93
N PRO A 52 -24.61 -12.54 -54.52
CA PRO A 52 -25.56 -13.65 -54.45
C PRO A 52 -25.46 -14.63 -53.27
N ASP A 53 -26.44 -15.54 -53.30
CA ASP A 53 -26.86 -16.53 -52.33
C ASP A 53 -25.96 -17.80 -52.33
N VAL A 54 -25.91 -18.51 -51.20
CA VAL A 54 -25.35 -19.86 -51.11
C VAL A 54 -26.40 -20.83 -50.60
N ASP A 55 -26.56 -21.91 -51.36
CA ASP A 55 -27.47 -23.04 -51.14
C ASP A 55 -26.95 -23.97 -50.03
N ASP A 56 -27.83 -24.41 -49.14
CA ASP A 56 -27.59 -25.50 -48.20
C ASP A 56 -28.77 -26.49 -48.26
N SER A 57 -28.50 -27.69 -48.77
CA SER A 57 -29.50 -28.70 -49.12
C SER A 57 -29.14 -30.10 -48.59
N VAL A 58 -29.41 -30.27 -47.29
CA VAL A 58 -29.93 -31.47 -46.57
C VAL A 58 -29.47 -32.90 -46.97
N GLY A 59 -28.93 -33.64 -45.98
CA GLY A 59 -28.91 -35.12 -45.91
C GLY A 59 -27.58 -35.66 -45.34
N ASP A 60 -27.52 -36.64 -44.43
CA ASP A 60 -28.51 -37.51 -43.77
C ASP A 60 -28.00 -37.91 -42.36
N SER A 61 -28.88 -38.50 -41.57
CA SER A 61 -28.81 -38.91 -40.16
C SER A 61 -27.54 -39.61 -39.65
N ALA A 62 -26.89 -38.97 -38.67
CA ALA A 62 -26.25 -39.61 -37.52
C ALA A 62 -26.34 -38.68 -36.29
N THR A 63 -26.75 -39.19 -35.12
CA THR A 63 -27.14 -38.33 -33.99
C THR A 63 -25.95 -37.64 -33.30
N GLU A 64 -25.88 -36.31 -33.39
CA GLU A 64 -24.85 -35.49 -32.72
C GLU A 64 -24.78 -35.70 -31.18
N ASN A 65 -25.89 -36.12 -30.58
CA ASN A 65 -25.99 -36.40 -29.14
C ASN A 65 -25.03 -37.50 -28.63
N ASP A 66 -24.58 -38.44 -29.47
CA ASP A 66 -23.72 -39.54 -28.99
C ASP A 66 -22.22 -39.20 -29.09
N LEU A 67 -21.82 -38.25 -29.95
CA LEU A 67 -20.47 -37.67 -29.91
C LEU A 67 -20.32 -36.74 -28.71
N ALA A 68 -21.31 -35.87 -28.46
CA ALA A 68 -21.34 -35.01 -27.28
C ALA A 68 -21.27 -35.82 -25.97
N ARG A 69 -22.00 -36.95 -25.89
CA ARG A 69 -21.97 -37.86 -24.74
C ARG A 69 -20.61 -38.55 -24.58
N ARG A 70 -19.96 -38.96 -25.67
CA ARG A 70 -18.66 -39.63 -25.64
C ARG A 70 -17.47 -38.68 -25.43
N MET A 71 -17.65 -37.38 -25.65
CA MET A 71 -16.71 -36.32 -25.26
C MET A 71 -16.87 -35.88 -23.80
N MET A 72 -17.93 -36.32 -23.10
CA MET A 72 -18.18 -36.04 -21.68
C MET A 72 -17.64 -37.15 -20.74
N GLU A 73 -17.07 -38.22 -21.28
CA GLU A 73 -16.49 -39.35 -20.53
C GLU A 73 -14.96 -39.45 -20.71
N LEU A 74 -14.32 -38.29 -20.76
CA LEU A 74 -12.93 -38.10 -20.32
C LEU A 74 -12.93 -37.11 -19.15
N THR A 75 -13.60 -37.51 -18.07
CA THR A 75 -13.41 -36.91 -16.75
C THR A 75 -12.00 -37.25 -16.27
N VAL A 76 -11.02 -36.48 -16.72
CA VAL A 76 -9.76 -36.32 -16.00
C VAL A 76 -10.08 -35.69 -14.66
N GLU A 77 -10.12 -36.52 -13.61
CA GLU A 77 -10.04 -36.09 -12.21
C GLU A 77 -8.62 -35.57 -11.93
N ASP A 78 -8.21 -34.51 -12.63
CA ASP A 78 -6.96 -33.78 -12.38
C ASP A 78 -7.14 -32.90 -11.13
N ASP A 79 -7.20 -33.56 -9.97
CA ASP A 79 -7.21 -32.98 -8.62
C ASP A 79 -5.79 -32.46 -8.21
N ASP A 80 -5.00 -32.04 -9.19
CA ASP A 80 -3.57 -31.70 -9.08
C ASP A 80 -3.28 -30.20 -9.32
N GLN A 81 -4.31 -29.35 -9.43
CA GLN A 81 -4.16 -27.91 -9.73
C GLN A 81 -3.40 -27.10 -8.66
N ASP A 82 -3.08 -27.67 -7.50
CA ASP A 82 -2.24 -27.04 -6.47
C ASP A 82 -0.74 -27.42 -6.53
N PHE A 83 -0.34 -28.45 -7.29
CA PHE A 83 1.07 -28.91 -7.31
C PHE A 83 2.01 -27.97 -8.10
N PHE A 84 1.48 -27.20 -9.06
CA PHE A 84 2.24 -26.26 -9.90
C PHE A 84 2.05 -24.79 -9.54
N LYS A 85 1.44 -24.48 -8.40
CA LYS A 85 1.35 -23.10 -7.87
C LYS A 85 2.73 -22.67 -7.37
N SER A 86 3.57 -22.23 -8.31
CA SER A 86 4.95 -21.75 -8.10
C SER A 86 5.04 -20.95 -6.80
N SER A 87 5.80 -21.48 -5.82
CA SER A 87 5.75 -21.08 -4.41
C SER A 87 6.47 -19.75 -4.17
N LYS A 88 5.91 -18.69 -4.75
CA LYS A 88 6.29 -17.31 -4.52
C LYS A 88 6.24 -17.04 -3.01
N ALA A 89 7.37 -16.65 -2.44
CA ALA A 89 7.49 -16.37 -1.01
C ALA A 89 6.38 -15.42 -0.53
N GLU A 90 5.84 -15.66 0.66
CA GLU A 90 4.70 -14.91 1.22
C GLU A 90 4.96 -13.38 1.22
N HIS A 91 6.20 -12.99 1.54
CA HIS A 91 6.64 -11.59 1.59
C HIS A 91 7.08 -11.00 0.24
N ALA A 92 6.86 -11.71 -0.87
CA ALA A 92 7.27 -11.25 -2.19
C ALA A 92 6.39 -10.11 -2.70
N CYS A 93 7.04 -9.08 -3.25
CA CYS A 93 6.39 -7.88 -3.78
C CYS A 93 5.24 -8.22 -4.75
N CYS A 94 4.05 -7.66 -4.49
CA CYS A 94 2.87 -7.87 -5.34
C CYS A 94 3.02 -7.31 -6.76
N TYR A 95 3.94 -6.37 -7.01
CA TYR A 95 4.14 -5.75 -8.32
C TYR A 95 5.28 -6.37 -9.16
N CYS A 96 6.38 -6.83 -8.54
CA CYS A 96 7.54 -7.36 -9.28
C CYS A 96 8.12 -8.67 -8.73
N GLY A 97 7.50 -9.28 -7.72
CA GLY A 97 7.95 -10.58 -7.19
C GLY A 97 9.21 -10.57 -6.32
N LEU A 98 9.95 -9.45 -6.22
CA LEU A 98 11.12 -9.37 -5.34
C LEU A 98 10.77 -9.73 -3.89
N SER A 99 11.53 -10.67 -3.30
CA SER A 99 11.35 -11.22 -1.95
C SER A 99 12.62 -11.14 -1.08
N ASP A 100 13.50 -10.16 -1.29
CA ASP A 100 14.62 -9.88 -0.35
C ASP A 100 14.03 -9.28 0.95
N PRO A 101 14.12 -9.96 2.11
CA PRO A 101 13.60 -9.48 3.40
C PRO A 101 14.04 -8.06 3.77
N SER A 102 15.27 -7.68 3.40
CA SER A 102 15.80 -6.36 3.69
C SER A 102 15.25 -5.25 2.77
N ALA A 103 14.49 -5.61 1.73
CA ALA A 103 14.02 -4.69 0.69
C ALA A 103 12.49 -4.65 0.54
N VAL A 104 11.73 -5.37 1.37
CA VAL A 104 10.26 -5.42 1.34
C VAL A 104 9.64 -4.98 2.67
N ALA A 105 8.44 -4.41 2.58
CA ALA A 105 7.60 -4.09 3.73
C ALA A 105 6.15 -4.52 3.47
N CYS A 106 5.45 -4.88 4.54
CA CYS A 106 4.04 -5.23 4.52
C CYS A 106 3.19 -3.97 4.73
N CYS A 107 2.16 -3.77 3.93
CA CYS A 107 1.12 -2.79 4.22
C CYS A 107 0.19 -3.34 5.31
N VAL A 108 0.14 -2.66 6.47
CA VAL A 108 -0.62 -3.13 7.64
C VAL A 108 -2.12 -3.23 7.34
N CYS A 109 -2.64 -2.34 6.49
CA CYS A 109 -4.07 -2.25 6.16
C CYS A 109 -4.56 -3.42 5.29
N CYS A 110 -3.79 -3.86 4.30
CA CYS A 110 -4.22 -4.88 3.32
C CYS A 110 -3.40 -6.17 3.35
N LYS A 111 -2.41 -6.28 4.26
CA LYS A 111 -1.51 -7.44 4.45
C LYS A 111 -0.72 -7.87 3.21
N LYS A 112 -0.53 -6.96 2.25
CA LYS A 112 0.25 -7.20 1.02
C LYS A 112 1.64 -6.61 1.12
N TRP A 113 2.61 -7.30 0.51
CA TRP A 113 4.02 -6.93 0.54
C TRP A 113 4.45 -6.17 -0.71
N PHE A 114 5.32 -5.18 -0.52
CA PHE A 114 5.84 -4.34 -1.61
C PHE A 114 7.32 -3.99 -1.34
N CYS A 115 8.12 -3.91 -2.41
CA CYS A 115 9.52 -3.56 -2.28
C CYS A 115 9.79 -2.05 -2.28
N ASN A 116 10.96 -1.66 -1.76
CA ASN A 116 11.47 -0.29 -1.84
C ASN A 116 12.17 0.03 -3.19
N GLY A 117 12.12 -0.88 -4.17
CA GLY A 117 12.61 -0.68 -5.54
C GLY A 117 11.65 0.11 -6.44
N ARG A 118 12.17 0.77 -7.49
CA ARG A 118 11.39 1.67 -8.37
C ARG A 118 10.79 0.99 -9.62
N GLY A 119 11.39 -0.10 -10.11
CA GLY A 119 10.92 -0.75 -11.34
C GLY A 119 10.85 0.24 -12.51
N LEU A 120 9.70 0.31 -13.18
CA LEU A 120 9.43 1.23 -14.30
C LEU A 120 8.77 2.56 -13.86
N ILE A 121 8.49 2.76 -12.57
CA ILE A 121 7.76 3.92 -12.07
C ILE A 121 8.67 4.90 -11.30
N GLN A 122 8.23 6.15 -11.15
CA GLN A 122 9.06 7.22 -10.55
C GLN A 122 9.32 7.10 -9.03
N GLY A 123 8.74 6.11 -8.35
CA GLY A 123 8.86 5.91 -6.90
C GLY A 123 8.86 4.44 -6.51
N SER A 124 9.13 4.12 -5.25
CA SER A 124 9.13 2.72 -4.79
C SER A 124 7.74 2.07 -4.91
N HIS A 125 7.70 0.75 -5.12
CA HIS A 125 6.44 -0.01 -5.13
C HIS A 125 5.63 0.15 -3.84
N ILE A 126 6.29 0.18 -2.66
CA ILE A 126 5.59 0.42 -1.39
C ILE A 126 4.99 1.84 -1.31
N VAL A 127 5.75 2.90 -1.60
CA VAL A 127 5.23 4.29 -1.57
C VAL A 127 4.15 4.51 -2.64
N HIS A 128 4.28 3.88 -3.81
CA HIS A 128 3.27 3.91 -4.85
C HIS A 128 1.96 3.25 -4.39
N HIS A 129 2.03 2.08 -3.76
CA HIS A 129 0.86 1.42 -3.17
C HIS A 129 0.21 2.32 -2.11
N MET A 130 0.99 2.84 -1.17
CA MET A 130 0.52 3.68 -0.07
C MET A 130 -0.32 4.87 -0.57
N VAL A 131 0.22 5.61 -1.56
CA VAL A 131 -0.46 6.80 -2.10
C VAL A 131 -1.72 6.43 -2.89
N ARG A 132 -1.69 5.36 -3.70
CA ARG A 132 -2.88 4.94 -4.49
C ARG A 132 -3.99 4.36 -3.64
N ALA A 133 -3.65 3.56 -2.63
CA ALA A 133 -4.61 2.89 -1.75
C ALA A 133 -5.03 3.75 -0.54
N LYS A 134 -4.35 4.87 -0.30
CA LYS A 134 -4.46 5.70 0.93
C LYS A 134 -4.15 4.92 2.22
N HIS A 135 -3.25 3.94 2.12
CA HIS A 135 -2.74 3.17 3.25
C HIS A 135 -1.39 3.75 3.67
N PHE A 136 -1.22 4.19 4.92
CA PHE A 136 0.01 4.88 5.33
C PHE A 136 0.80 4.18 6.43
N GLU A 137 0.35 3.02 6.87
CA GLU A 137 0.98 2.21 7.92
C GLU A 137 1.68 0.99 7.31
N ILE A 138 2.95 0.78 7.69
CA ILE A 138 3.76 -0.33 7.20
C ILE A 138 4.46 -1.06 8.36
N GLN A 139 4.74 -2.34 8.11
CA GLN A 139 5.47 -3.26 8.97
C GLN A 139 6.71 -3.76 8.21
N LEU A 140 7.88 -3.74 8.85
CA LEU A 140 9.12 -4.26 8.27
C LEU A 140 9.19 -5.79 8.39
N HIS A 141 9.99 -6.44 7.54
CA HIS A 141 10.15 -7.89 7.62
C HIS A 141 10.99 -8.30 8.84
N LYS A 142 10.57 -9.37 9.55
CA LYS A 142 11.27 -9.92 10.72
C LYS A 142 12.77 -10.22 10.51
N ASP A 143 13.14 -10.62 9.30
CA ASP A 143 14.52 -10.93 8.88
C ASP A 143 15.21 -9.72 8.18
N GLY A 144 14.64 -8.52 8.30
CA GLY A 144 15.19 -7.27 7.79
C GLY A 144 16.09 -6.55 8.80
N PRO A 145 16.74 -5.43 8.43
CA PRO A 145 17.75 -4.74 9.26
C PRO A 145 17.26 -4.22 10.62
N LEU A 146 15.95 -4.05 10.78
CA LEU A 146 15.29 -3.54 11.99
C LEU A 146 14.29 -4.54 12.58
N GLY A 147 14.33 -5.80 12.13
CA GLY A 147 13.39 -6.83 12.53
C GLY A 147 11.92 -6.51 12.24
N ASP A 148 11.03 -7.15 13.00
CA ASP A 148 9.58 -7.04 12.87
C ASP A 148 9.05 -5.73 13.50
N THR A 149 9.47 -4.60 12.95
CA THR A 149 9.17 -3.25 13.47
C THR A 149 8.03 -2.57 12.70
N SER A 150 7.02 -2.10 13.45
CA SER A 150 6.02 -1.10 12.99
C SER A 150 6.64 0.30 13.03
N LEU A 151 6.42 1.12 12.00
CA LEU A 151 6.86 2.52 12.02
C LEU A 151 5.84 3.40 12.73
N GLU A 152 6.21 3.96 13.88
CA GLU A 152 5.35 4.86 14.66
C GLU A 152 6.12 6.03 15.28
N CYS A 153 5.43 7.14 15.52
CA CYS A 153 5.98 8.30 16.20
C CYS A 153 6.13 8.01 17.70
N TYR A 154 7.35 8.07 18.22
CA TYR A 154 7.66 7.86 19.64
C TYR A 154 6.81 8.75 20.59
N ASN A 155 6.49 9.98 20.17
CA ASN A 155 5.78 10.95 21.01
C ASN A 155 4.25 10.81 20.99
N CYS A 156 3.64 10.23 19.95
CA CYS A 156 2.17 10.22 19.80
C CYS A 156 1.56 8.95 19.19
N GLY A 157 2.37 7.91 18.94
CA GLY A 157 1.91 6.64 18.37
C GLY A 157 1.42 6.70 16.92
N ASN A 158 1.47 7.85 16.25
CA ASN A 158 1.01 8.00 14.88
C ASN A 158 1.86 7.15 13.90
N LYS A 159 1.20 6.27 13.14
CA LYS A 159 1.82 5.28 12.24
C LYS A 159 1.87 5.70 10.77
N ASN A 160 1.36 6.90 10.44
CA ASN A 160 1.38 7.43 9.08
C ASN A 160 2.82 7.75 8.64
N SER A 161 3.41 6.84 7.89
CA SER A 161 4.79 6.91 7.43
C SER A 161 5.08 8.09 6.48
N LEU A 162 4.07 8.76 5.91
CA LEU A 162 4.27 9.98 5.12
C LEU A 162 4.59 11.21 5.97
N VAL A 163 4.22 11.23 7.25
CA VAL A 163 4.51 12.35 8.17
C VAL A 163 5.65 12.06 9.15
N LEU A 164 6.12 10.81 9.19
CA LEU A 164 7.25 10.39 10.02
C LEU A 164 8.59 10.82 9.42
N GLY A 165 9.52 11.12 10.31
CA GLY A 165 10.93 11.27 10.02
C GLY A 165 11.75 10.83 11.22
N PHE A 166 13.06 10.78 11.03
CA PHE A 166 14.03 10.40 12.04
C PHE A 166 14.91 11.59 12.41
N ILE A 167 15.30 11.64 13.68
CA ILE A 167 16.41 12.49 14.16
C ILE A 167 17.53 11.54 14.62
N PRO A 168 18.76 11.66 14.09
CA PRO A 168 19.90 10.92 14.59
C PRO A 168 20.29 11.45 15.98
N ALA A 169 20.60 10.53 16.91
CA ALA A 169 21.17 10.90 18.20
C ALA A 169 22.63 11.36 18.05
N LYS A 170 23.15 12.02 19.10
CA LYS A 170 24.58 12.43 19.16
C LYS A 170 25.54 11.24 19.23
N SER A 171 25.07 10.09 19.70
CA SER A 171 25.74 8.80 19.55
C SER A 171 25.24 8.11 18.26
N GLU A 172 26.17 7.73 17.40
CA GLU A 172 25.92 7.40 15.97
C GLU A 172 24.98 6.20 15.72
N SER A 173 24.60 5.45 16.75
CA SER A 173 23.85 4.19 16.64
C SER A 173 22.36 4.28 16.98
N LEU A 174 21.86 5.44 17.44
CA LEU A 174 20.45 5.59 17.83
C LEU A 174 19.71 6.61 16.94
N VAL A 175 18.48 6.27 16.56
CA VAL A 175 17.56 7.13 15.80
C VAL A 175 16.19 7.11 16.46
N VAL A 176 15.51 8.26 16.53
CA VAL A 176 14.14 8.37 17.06
C VAL A 176 13.18 8.77 15.95
N LEU A 177 12.03 8.10 15.85
CA LEU A 177 10.98 8.42 14.88
C LEU A 177 9.98 9.44 15.46
N LEU A 178 9.77 10.55 14.75
CA LEU A 178 8.86 11.63 15.14
C LEU A 178 8.09 12.18 13.93
N CYS A 179 6.81 12.55 14.14
CA CYS A 179 6.06 13.34 13.17
C CYS A 179 6.74 14.71 12.94
N ARG A 180 6.77 15.20 11.69
CA ARG A 180 7.36 16.53 11.37
C ARG A 180 6.80 17.66 12.23
N SER A 181 5.49 17.63 12.47
CA SER A 181 4.76 18.54 13.36
C SER A 181 3.58 17.79 13.98
N PRO A 182 3.21 18.06 15.25
CA PRO A 182 3.89 18.95 16.19
C PRO A 182 5.12 18.32 16.86
N CYS A 183 5.34 17.02 16.73
CA CYS A 183 6.30 16.28 17.55
C CYS A 183 7.75 16.71 17.35
N ALA A 184 8.24 16.84 16.11
CA ALA A 184 9.59 17.30 15.79
C ALA A 184 9.74 18.84 15.76
N ASN A 185 9.00 19.56 16.61
CA ASN A 185 9.11 21.01 16.77
C ASN A 185 10.12 21.36 17.88
N ALA A 186 10.98 22.36 17.66
CA ALA A 186 12.01 22.77 18.62
C ALA A 186 11.46 23.12 20.01
N ALA A 187 10.23 23.64 20.10
CA ALA A 187 9.57 23.90 21.39
C ALA A 187 9.29 22.62 22.20
N ASN A 188 9.04 21.50 21.54
CA ASN A 188 8.70 20.21 22.17
C ASN A 188 9.93 19.33 22.44
N LEU A 189 11.08 19.62 21.80
CA LEU A 189 12.31 18.83 21.97
C LEU A 189 13.24 19.34 23.07
N LYS A 190 13.11 20.59 23.54
CA LYS A 190 14.07 21.21 24.49
C LYS A 190 14.30 20.42 25.77
N ASP A 191 13.27 19.76 26.30
CA ASP A 191 13.33 18.99 27.55
C ASP A 191 13.59 17.50 27.33
N SER A 192 13.65 17.06 26.07
CA SER A 192 13.96 15.67 25.71
C SER A 192 15.43 15.52 25.35
N ASN A 193 16.05 14.42 25.76
CA ASN A 193 17.47 14.14 25.49
C ASN A 193 17.75 13.74 24.01
N TRP A 194 16.89 14.15 23.07
CA TRP A 194 16.96 13.86 21.65
C TRP A 194 17.83 14.90 20.91
N GLY A 195 18.12 14.65 19.63
CA GLY A 195 18.88 15.57 18.78
C GLY A 195 18.13 16.87 18.46
N ASP A 196 18.80 17.80 17.79
CA ASP A 196 18.18 19.04 17.33
C ASP A 196 17.04 18.76 16.31
N ALA A 197 15.91 19.45 16.47
CA ALA A 197 14.76 19.42 15.55
C ALA A 197 15.12 19.84 14.11
N SER A 198 16.22 20.58 13.92
CA SER A 198 16.77 20.90 12.58
C SER A 198 17.30 19.66 11.84
N LEU A 199 17.71 18.61 12.56
CA LEU A 199 18.29 17.37 12.01
C LEU A 199 17.23 16.36 11.56
N TRP A 200 15.93 16.70 11.70
CA TRP A 200 14.83 15.83 11.26
C TRP A 200 14.91 15.59 9.75
N LYS A 201 14.86 14.32 9.34
CA LYS A 201 14.81 13.88 7.95
C LYS A 201 13.63 12.94 7.76
N ALA A 202 12.87 13.10 6.68
CA ALA A 202 11.71 12.25 6.41
C ALA A 202 12.12 10.77 6.28
N VAL A 203 11.29 9.83 6.75
CA VAL A 203 11.57 8.39 6.52
C VAL A 203 11.39 8.01 5.05
N ILE A 204 10.61 8.79 4.29
CA ILE A 204 10.46 8.70 2.85
C ILE A 204 11.09 9.93 2.19
N GLU A 205 12.11 9.71 1.37
CA GLU A 205 12.77 10.73 0.56
C GLU A 205 12.83 10.26 -0.89
N ASN A 206 12.66 11.18 -1.86
CA ASN A 206 12.67 10.84 -3.29
C ASN A 206 11.73 9.68 -3.67
N ARG A 207 10.57 9.59 -2.99
CA ARG A 207 9.54 8.55 -3.15
C ARG A 207 9.99 7.11 -2.77
N GLN A 208 11.02 6.98 -1.94
CA GLN A 208 11.51 5.70 -1.38
C GLN A 208 11.71 5.83 0.13
N PHE A 209 11.61 4.73 0.86
CA PHE A 209 12.03 4.70 2.26
C PHE A 209 13.56 4.82 2.37
N ALA A 210 14.03 5.36 3.49
CA ALA A 210 15.46 5.50 3.78
C ALA A 210 16.18 4.14 3.72
N LYS A 211 17.35 4.11 3.05
CA LYS A 211 18.06 2.87 2.70
C LYS A 211 18.49 2.00 3.91
N TRP A 212 18.66 2.61 5.07
CA TRP A 212 19.01 1.93 6.33
C TRP A 212 17.82 1.16 6.93
N MET A 213 16.60 1.59 6.62
CA MET A 213 15.35 0.98 7.07
C MET A 213 14.86 -0.07 6.06
N LEU A 214 14.90 0.26 4.76
CA LEU A 214 14.55 -0.65 3.66
C LEU A 214 15.56 -0.49 2.51
N ARG A 215 16.32 -1.54 2.23
CA ARG A 215 17.29 -1.58 1.12
C ARG A 215 16.58 -1.37 -0.21
N VAL A 216 17.24 -0.66 -1.12
CA VAL A 216 16.76 -0.49 -2.50
C VAL A 216 17.30 -1.61 -3.36
N ARG A 217 16.39 -2.40 -3.94
CA ARG A 217 16.67 -3.47 -4.90
C ARG A 217 15.70 -3.31 -6.07
N ASN A 218 16.21 -3.31 -7.29
CA ASN A 218 15.38 -3.42 -8.49
C ASN A 218 15.39 -4.87 -8.97
N TYR A 219 14.29 -5.35 -9.54
CA TYR A 219 14.28 -6.65 -10.20
C TYR A 219 14.99 -6.50 -11.54
N SER A 220 16.14 -7.16 -11.70
CA SER A 220 16.85 -7.22 -12.97
C SER A 220 16.20 -8.26 -13.87
N ILE A 221 15.53 -7.82 -14.93
CA ILE A 221 15.24 -8.71 -16.05
C ILE A 221 16.58 -8.91 -16.78
N SER A 222 17.21 -10.05 -16.54
CA SER A 222 18.29 -10.53 -17.41
C SER A 222 17.66 -10.87 -18.76
N LEU A 223 17.81 -9.98 -19.72
CA LEU A 223 17.52 -10.27 -21.12
C LEU A 223 18.59 -11.26 -21.60
N SER A 224 18.19 -12.52 -21.76
CA SER A 224 18.94 -13.61 -22.40
C SER A 224 18.73 -13.60 -23.90
#